data_AF-A0A0F9I7L1-F1
#
_entry.id   AF-A0A0F9I7L1-F1
#
_cell.length_a   1.000
_cell.length_b   1.000
_cell.length_c   1.000
_cell.angle_alpha   90.00
_cell.angle_beta   90.00
_cell.angle_gamma   90.00
#
_symmetry.space_group_name_H-M   'P 1'
#
loop_
_entity.id
_entity.type
_entity.pdbx_description
1 polymer ?
#
loop_
_entity_poly.entity_id
_entity_poly.type
_entity_poly.pdbx_seq_one_letter_code
_entity_poly.pdbx_strand_id
1 'polypeptide(L)'
;MANIKQAFGTSTAITLTLASLAQAAARECTAVDNTTNLFLDVLVHLNIKLQTGTPASDKAINIYVYGSEDGTDYTDNATGTDAAITLRSPTNLRLIGIINTPDGGLLTYKSHPISIAAAFGGVMPRKWGIVIENKTNLAFSATEGDHTKEYSGIFATSN
;
A
#
# COMPACT_ATOMS: atom_id res chain seq x y z
N MET A 1 26.14 28.42 -3.95
CA MET A 1 25.05 27.54 -4.42
C MET A 1 24.35 27.00 -3.18
N ALA A 2 23.02 27.17 -3.08
CA ALA A 2 22.26 26.58 -1.99
C ALA A 2 22.13 25.07 -2.22
N ASN A 3 22.23 24.27 -1.16
CA ASN A 3 22.02 22.83 -1.25
C ASN A 3 20.53 22.53 -1.14
N ILE A 4 19.99 21.78 -2.10
CA ILE A 4 18.63 21.24 -2.00
C ILE A 4 18.73 19.87 -1.36
N LYS A 5 18.05 19.68 -0.22
CA LYS A 5 17.99 18.40 0.49
C LYS A 5 16.58 17.83 0.46
N GLN A 6 16.52 16.51 0.57
CA GLN A 6 15.26 15.81 0.79
C GLN A 6 14.80 16.00 2.24
N ALA A 7 13.54 16.38 2.41
CA ALA A 7 12.84 16.39 3.69
C ALA A 7 11.73 15.34 3.68
N PHE A 8 11.39 14.85 4.88
CA PHE A 8 10.35 13.86 5.09
C PHE A 8 9.19 14.49 5.88
N GLY A 9 7.97 14.26 5.41
CA GLY A 9 6.76 14.57 6.15
C GLY A 9 6.56 13.63 7.33
N THR A 10 5.63 13.98 8.21
CA THR A 10 5.19 13.10 9.28
C THR A 10 4.50 11.86 8.71
N SER A 11 4.63 10.73 9.41
CA SER A 11 3.90 9.52 9.02
C SER A 11 2.39 9.74 9.16
N THR A 12 1.66 9.37 8.11
CA THR A 12 0.21 9.55 8.00
C THR A 12 -0.44 8.20 7.73
N ALA A 13 -1.49 7.86 8.49
CA ALA A 13 -2.19 6.59 8.31
C ALA A 13 -2.93 6.53 6.96
N ILE A 14 -2.89 5.36 6.31
CA ILE A 14 -3.70 5.03 5.14
C ILE A 14 -5.00 4.39 5.63
N THR A 15 -6.14 4.94 5.20
CA THR A 15 -7.46 4.37 5.48
C THR A 15 -7.67 3.12 4.64
N LEU A 16 -7.47 1.96 5.26
CA LEU A 16 -7.61 0.63 4.66
C LEU A 16 -7.90 -0.37 5.79
N THR A 17 -9.01 -1.09 5.73
CA THR A 17 -9.36 -2.08 6.77
C THR A 17 -8.85 -3.46 6.38
N LEU A 18 -7.85 -3.99 7.07
CA LEU A 18 -7.24 -5.31 6.77
C LEU A 18 -7.72 -6.43 7.70
N ALA A 19 -8.46 -6.10 8.75
CA ALA A 19 -8.94 -7.05 9.73
C ALA A 19 -9.68 -8.23 9.09
N SER A 20 -9.23 -9.44 9.40
CA SER A 20 -9.80 -10.69 8.89
C SER A 20 -9.80 -10.84 7.36
N LEU A 21 -8.92 -10.12 6.63
CA LEU A 21 -8.83 -10.29 5.17
C LEU A 21 -8.48 -11.74 4.84
N ALA A 22 -9.44 -12.44 4.21
CA ALA A 22 -9.33 -13.86 3.91
C ALA A 22 -8.25 -14.16 2.85
N GLN A 23 -7.88 -15.45 2.73
CA GLN A 23 -7.03 -15.88 1.63
C GLN A 23 -7.67 -15.56 0.28
N ALA A 24 -6.84 -15.17 -0.68
CA ALA A 24 -7.19 -14.82 -2.05
C ALA A 24 -8.16 -13.63 -2.18
N ALA A 25 -8.44 -12.94 -1.07
CA ALA A 25 -9.14 -11.66 -1.08
C ALA A 25 -8.14 -10.51 -1.29
N ALA A 26 -8.64 -9.44 -1.89
CA ALA A 26 -7.93 -8.18 -2.03
C ALA A 26 -8.80 -7.02 -1.55
N ARG A 27 -8.16 -5.96 -1.07
CA ARG A 27 -8.82 -4.75 -0.60
C ARG A 27 -8.02 -3.51 -0.99
N GLU A 28 -8.71 -2.49 -1.47
CA GLU A 28 -8.15 -1.18 -1.79
C GLU A 28 -8.38 -0.18 -0.66
N CYS A 29 -7.53 0.85 -0.59
CA CYS A 29 -7.64 1.91 0.41
C CYS A 29 -8.52 3.07 -0.08
N THR A 30 -8.81 4.02 0.80
CA THR A 30 -9.27 5.34 0.34
C THR A 30 -8.14 6.05 -0.39
N ALA A 31 -8.43 6.66 -1.54
CA ALA A 31 -7.44 7.39 -2.32
C ALA A 31 -6.86 8.57 -1.52
N VAL A 32 -5.54 8.71 -1.57
CA VAL A 32 -4.79 9.81 -0.98
C VAL A 32 -4.67 10.95 -1.99
N ASP A 33 -4.92 12.18 -1.52
CA ASP A 33 -4.77 13.40 -2.30
C ASP A 33 -3.34 13.94 -2.26
N ASN A 34 -2.73 14.12 -3.42
CA ASN A 34 -1.43 14.78 -3.56
C ASN A 34 -1.51 16.17 -4.21
N THR A 35 -2.70 16.71 -4.44
CA THR A 35 -2.91 18.04 -5.06
C THR A 35 -2.66 19.19 -4.10
N THR A 36 -2.76 18.95 -2.79
CA THR A 36 -2.48 19.94 -1.75
C THR A 36 -1.05 19.83 -1.23
N ASN A 37 -0.62 18.62 -0.86
CA ASN A 37 0.72 18.42 -0.31
C ASN A 37 1.83 18.50 -1.37
N LEU A 38 1.51 18.14 -2.62
CA LEU A 38 2.41 18.18 -3.77
C LEU A 38 3.74 17.46 -3.48
N PHE A 39 3.67 16.32 -2.80
CA PHE A 39 4.85 15.52 -2.53
C PHE A 39 5.46 15.02 -3.84
N LEU A 40 6.78 15.10 -3.92
CA LEU A 40 7.56 14.63 -5.07
C LEU A 40 7.58 13.10 -5.14
N ASP A 41 7.53 12.46 -3.96
CA ASP A 41 7.35 11.03 -3.79
C ASP A 41 6.67 10.77 -2.44
N VAL A 42 6.16 9.58 -2.26
CA VAL A 42 5.63 9.10 -0.99
C VAL A 42 6.23 7.73 -0.70
N LEU A 43 6.74 7.55 0.52
CA LEU A 43 7.18 6.25 1.01
C LEU A 43 6.08 5.60 1.81
N VAL A 44 5.59 4.46 1.33
CA VAL A 44 4.59 3.63 2.03
C VAL A 44 5.28 2.59 2.91
N HIS A 45 4.78 2.44 4.13
CA HIS A 45 5.24 1.45 5.09
C HIS A 45 4.07 0.60 5.58
N LEU A 46 4.24 -0.73 5.55
CA LEU A 46 3.21 -1.69 5.93
C LEU A 46 3.75 -2.69 6.95
N ASN A 47 2.97 -2.94 8.01
CA ASN A 47 3.15 -4.09 8.89
C ASN A 47 1.84 -4.87 8.93
N ILE A 48 1.86 -6.15 8.59
CA ILE A 48 0.67 -6.98 8.51
C ILE A 48 0.86 -8.23 9.36
N LYS A 49 -0.04 -8.43 10.31
CA LYS A 49 -0.07 -9.62 11.16
C LYS A 49 -1.00 -10.68 10.60
N LEU A 50 -0.54 -11.92 10.57
CA LEU A 50 -1.37 -13.05 10.16
C LEU A 50 -2.13 -13.62 11.36
N GLN A 51 -3.25 -14.29 11.08
CA GLN A 51 -3.91 -15.14 12.06
C GLN A 51 -3.06 -16.40 12.35
N THR A 52 -3.46 -17.19 13.35
CA THR A 52 -2.81 -18.47 13.68
C THR A 52 -2.83 -19.45 12.51
N GLY A 53 -1.75 -20.24 12.38
CA GLY A 53 -1.59 -21.24 11.33
C GLY A 53 -0.19 -21.25 10.72
N THR A 54 -0.02 -21.95 9.60
CA THR A 54 1.23 -22.00 8.84
C THR A 54 0.97 -21.49 7.42
N PRO A 55 1.62 -20.40 6.97
CA PRO A 55 1.52 -19.95 5.59
C PRO A 55 1.97 -21.05 4.61
N ALA A 56 1.17 -21.32 3.59
CA ALA A 56 1.35 -22.49 2.72
C ALA A 56 1.07 -22.27 1.23
N SER A 57 0.38 -21.19 0.83
CA SER A 57 0.18 -20.83 -0.58
C SER A 57 1.44 -20.16 -1.12
N ASP A 58 1.35 -18.95 -1.67
CA ASP A 58 2.52 -18.25 -2.21
C ASP A 58 3.37 -17.64 -1.08
N LYS A 59 2.88 -17.73 0.16
CA LYS A 59 3.49 -17.12 1.36
C LYS A 59 3.78 -15.65 1.13
N ALA A 60 2.85 -14.97 0.46
CA ALA A 60 3.03 -13.63 -0.04
C ALA A 60 1.82 -12.75 0.29
N ILE A 61 2.11 -11.49 0.58
CA ILE A 61 1.15 -10.40 0.58
C ILE A 61 1.58 -9.46 -0.55
N ASN A 62 0.76 -9.40 -1.60
CA ASN A 62 1.06 -8.58 -2.75
C ASN A 62 0.55 -7.16 -2.52
N ILE A 63 1.37 -6.18 -2.85
CA ILE A 63 1.07 -4.76 -2.70
C ILE A 63 1.05 -4.17 -4.10
N TYR A 64 -0.13 -3.74 -4.53
CA TYR A 64 -0.29 -3.01 -5.77
C TYR A 64 -0.58 -1.55 -5.51
N VAL A 65 -0.38 -0.72 -6.52
CA VAL A 65 -0.75 0.69 -6.52
C VAL A 65 -1.74 0.98 -7.64
N TYR A 66 -2.66 1.90 -7.36
CA TYR A 66 -3.51 2.54 -8.34
C TYR A 66 -3.33 4.06 -8.28
N GLY A 67 -3.54 4.72 -9.42
CA GLY A 67 -3.48 6.18 -9.54
C GLY A 67 -4.68 6.71 -10.31
N SER A 68 -4.91 8.01 -10.19
CA SER A 68 -5.90 8.77 -10.96
C SER A 68 -5.39 10.20 -11.20
N GLU A 69 -5.60 10.68 -12.43
CA GLU A 69 -5.23 12.04 -12.86
C GLU A 69 -6.38 13.05 -12.75
N ASP A 70 -7.62 12.58 -12.83
CA ASP A 70 -8.84 13.39 -12.72
C ASP A 70 -9.45 13.34 -11.29
N GLY A 71 -9.03 12.37 -10.48
CA GLY A 71 -9.48 12.11 -9.12
C GLY A 71 -10.76 11.27 -9.03
N THR A 72 -11.27 10.77 -10.15
CA THR A 72 -12.51 9.99 -10.24
C THR A 72 -12.32 8.66 -10.97
N ASP A 73 -11.52 8.64 -12.03
CA ASP A 73 -11.20 7.43 -12.79
C ASP A 73 -9.86 6.87 -12.30
N TYR A 74 -9.92 5.75 -11.57
CA TYR A 74 -8.76 5.08 -11.01
C TYR A 74 -8.28 3.92 -11.89
N THR A 75 -7.02 3.54 -11.69
CA THR A 75 -6.41 2.41 -12.42
C THR A 75 -7.18 1.11 -12.17
N ASP A 76 -7.41 0.35 -13.24
CA ASP A 76 -8.11 -0.93 -13.19
C ASP A 76 -9.56 -0.77 -12.70
N ASN A 77 -9.98 -1.48 -11.64
CA ASN A 77 -11.31 -1.47 -11.06
C ASN A 77 -11.30 -0.87 -9.65
N ALA A 78 -10.21 -0.18 -9.30
CA ALA A 78 -10.15 0.59 -8.07
C ALA A 78 -11.22 1.69 -8.10
N THR A 79 -11.78 1.96 -6.93
CA THR A 79 -12.79 3.00 -6.71
C THR A 79 -12.24 4.16 -5.89
N GLY A 80 -11.07 3.97 -5.27
CA GLY A 80 -10.49 4.96 -4.36
C GLY A 80 -11.21 5.05 -3.02
N THR A 81 -11.89 3.98 -2.61
CA THR A 81 -12.59 3.87 -1.31
C THR A 81 -12.09 2.64 -0.55
N ASP A 82 -12.13 2.65 0.79
CA ASP A 82 -11.79 1.45 1.59
C ASP A 82 -12.82 0.33 1.37
N ALA A 83 -12.56 -0.51 0.37
CA ALA A 83 -13.51 -1.48 -0.15
C ALA A 83 -12.82 -2.75 -0.66
N ALA A 84 -13.57 -3.85 -0.64
CA ALA A 84 -13.13 -5.09 -1.28
C ALA A 84 -13.01 -4.89 -2.79
N ILE A 85 -11.95 -5.40 -3.37
CA ILE A 85 -11.67 -5.28 -4.81
C ILE A 85 -11.41 -6.67 -5.40
N THR A 86 -11.97 -6.93 -6.57
CA THR A 86 -11.75 -8.18 -7.30
C THR A 86 -10.67 -7.96 -8.34
N LEU A 87 -9.46 -8.45 -8.13
CA LEU A 87 -8.38 -8.28 -9.10
C LEU A 87 -8.71 -9.00 -10.41
N ARG A 88 -8.59 -8.28 -11.53
CA ARG A 88 -8.68 -8.86 -12.88
C ARG A 88 -7.43 -9.67 -13.19
N SER A 89 -7.55 -10.65 -14.09
CA SER A 89 -6.41 -11.48 -14.54
C SER A 89 -6.25 -11.38 -16.07
N PRO A 90 -5.17 -10.75 -16.56
CA PRO A 90 -4.18 -9.97 -15.81
C PRO A 90 -4.75 -8.64 -15.28
N THR A 91 -4.21 -8.12 -14.18
CA THR A 91 -4.56 -6.79 -13.64
C THR A 91 -3.69 -5.71 -14.29
N ASN A 92 -4.26 -4.51 -14.47
CA ASN A 92 -3.54 -3.31 -14.89
C ASN A 92 -2.96 -2.53 -13.70
N LEU A 93 -3.23 -2.95 -12.45
CA LEU A 93 -2.57 -2.41 -11.27
C LEU A 93 -1.08 -2.74 -11.31
N ARG A 94 -0.25 -1.84 -10.78
CA ARG A 94 1.20 -2.04 -10.75
C ARG A 94 1.60 -2.68 -9.43
N LEU A 95 2.28 -3.82 -9.49
CA LEU A 95 2.88 -4.47 -8.31
C LEU A 95 4.10 -3.66 -7.85
N ILE A 96 4.05 -3.15 -6.62
CA ILE A 96 5.12 -2.29 -6.05
C ILE A 96 5.93 -3.00 -4.97
N GLY A 97 5.43 -4.11 -4.45
CA GLY A 97 6.13 -4.89 -3.45
C GLY A 97 5.43 -6.20 -3.09
N ILE A 98 6.20 -7.10 -2.48
CA ILE A 98 5.70 -8.35 -1.92
C ILE A 98 6.26 -8.45 -0.50
N ILE A 99 5.39 -8.67 0.49
CA ILE A 99 5.81 -9.06 1.84
C ILE A 99 5.78 -10.58 1.91
N ASN A 100 6.94 -11.19 2.05
CA ASN A 100 7.07 -12.63 2.22
C ASN A 100 6.72 -13.03 3.66
N THR A 101 6.03 -14.16 3.82
CA THR A 101 5.60 -14.71 5.11
C THR A 101 6.18 -16.12 5.32
N PRO A 102 7.52 -16.26 5.46
CA PRO A 102 8.19 -17.57 5.40
C PRO A 102 7.97 -18.46 6.62
N ASP A 103 7.67 -17.87 7.77
CA ASP A 103 7.68 -18.54 9.07
C ASP A 103 6.28 -19.06 9.45
N GLY A 104 5.62 -18.42 10.43
CA GLY A 104 4.33 -18.85 10.98
C GLY A 104 3.29 -17.74 11.02
N GLY A 105 2.05 -18.14 11.33
CA GLY A 105 0.97 -17.25 11.73
C GLY A 105 1.26 -16.54 13.05
N LEU A 106 0.39 -15.60 13.44
CA LEU A 106 0.54 -14.71 14.61
C LEU A 106 1.73 -13.74 14.59
N LEU A 107 2.67 -13.91 13.65
CA LEU A 107 3.76 -12.96 13.41
C LEU A 107 3.28 -11.76 12.60
N THR A 108 3.94 -10.63 12.84
CA THR A 108 3.79 -9.40 12.06
C THR A 108 4.93 -9.29 11.05
N TYR A 109 4.58 -9.36 9.77
CA TYR A 109 5.53 -9.20 8.66
C TYR A 109 5.54 -7.74 8.19
N LYS A 110 6.72 -7.24 7.84
CA LYS A 110 6.94 -5.81 7.57
C LYS A 110 7.46 -5.62 6.15
N SER A 111 7.00 -4.56 5.49
CA SER A 111 7.60 -4.11 4.23
C SER A 111 8.86 -3.28 4.50
N HIS A 112 9.69 -3.16 3.46
CA HIS A 112 10.58 -2.00 3.33
C HIS A 112 9.72 -0.75 3.00
N PRO A 113 10.22 0.48 3.17
CA PRO A 113 9.58 1.67 2.60
C PRO A 113 9.48 1.57 1.07
N ILE A 114 8.29 1.73 0.51
CA ILE A 114 8.03 1.58 -0.92
C ILE A 114 7.73 2.94 -1.54
N SER A 115 8.51 3.33 -2.55
CA SER A 115 8.30 4.56 -3.33
C SER A 115 7.08 4.42 -4.26
N ILE A 116 6.14 5.35 -4.14
CA ILE A 116 4.97 5.42 -5.01
C ILE A 116 5.31 6.11 -6.34
N ALA A 117 6.13 7.15 -6.33
CA ALA A 117 6.54 7.84 -7.55
C ALA A 117 7.28 6.89 -8.49
N ALA A 118 8.16 6.03 -7.95
CA ALA A 118 8.87 5.02 -8.75
C ALA A 118 7.90 4.10 -9.50
N ALA A 119 6.76 3.76 -8.89
CA ALA A 119 5.73 2.94 -9.52
C ALA A 119 5.07 3.64 -10.72
N PHE A 120 5.07 4.96 -10.78
CA PHE A 120 4.51 5.77 -11.86
C PHE A 120 5.58 6.42 -12.76
N GLY A 121 6.81 5.89 -12.78
CA GLY A 121 7.89 6.39 -13.64
C GLY A 121 8.58 7.64 -13.11
N GLY A 122 8.53 7.87 -11.80
CA GLY A 122 9.17 8.99 -11.10
C GLY A 122 8.28 10.22 -10.92
N VAL A 123 7.01 10.15 -11.30
CA VAL A 123 6.05 11.26 -11.17
C VAL A 123 4.87 10.80 -10.35
N MET A 124 4.57 11.52 -9.26
CA MET A 124 3.39 11.24 -8.44
C MET A 124 2.11 11.65 -9.18
N PRO A 125 1.09 10.77 -9.26
CA PRO A 125 -0.23 11.16 -9.75
C PRO A 125 -0.95 12.08 -8.75
N ARG A 126 -2.01 12.74 -9.21
CA ARG A 126 -2.82 13.64 -8.35
C ARG A 126 -3.52 12.91 -7.22
N LYS A 127 -4.06 11.72 -7.50
CA LYS A 127 -4.59 10.78 -6.50
C LYS A 127 -3.91 9.44 -6.66
N TRP A 128 -3.70 8.76 -5.55
CA TRP A 128 -3.13 7.41 -5.53
C TRP A 128 -3.71 6.60 -4.39
N GLY A 129 -3.47 5.29 -4.42
CA GLY A 129 -3.69 4.43 -3.27
C GLY A 129 -3.11 3.05 -3.51
N ILE A 130 -3.26 2.18 -2.52
CA ILE A 130 -2.71 0.83 -2.54
C ILE A 130 -3.80 -0.22 -2.48
N VAL A 131 -3.51 -1.37 -3.07
CA VAL A 131 -4.31 -2.60 -2.95
C VAL A 131 -3.46 -3.66 -2.29
N ILE A 132 -4.03 -4.32 -1.29
CA ILE A 132 -3.40 -5.45 -0.60
C ILE A 132 -4.13 -6.73 -0.97
N GLU A 133 -3.40 -7.71 -1.48
CA GLU A 133 -3.89 -9.04 -1.80
C GLU A 133 -3.23 -10.08 -0.91
N ASN A 134 -4.04 -10.95 -0.30
CA ASN A 134 -3.56 -11.99 0.59
C ASN A 134 -3.37 -13.32 -0.16
N LYS A 135 -2.12 -13.76 -0.32
CA LYS A 135 -1.75 -15.09 -0.89
C LYS A 135 -1.04 -15.98 0.13
N THR A 136 -1.29 -15.77 1.42
CA THR A 136 -0.53 -16.45 2.48
C THR A 136 -1.08 -17.84 2.83
N ASN A 137 -2.35 -18.13 2.51
CA ASN A 137 -3.14 -19.27 3.02
C ASN A 137 -3.73 -19.10 4.41
N LEU A 138 -3.47 -17.98 5.07
CA LEU A 138 -4.10 -17.61 6.34
C LEU A 138 -4.90 -16.33 6.15
N ALA A 139 -5.94 -16.13 6.95
CA ALA A 139 -6.51 -14.79 7.09
C ALA A 139 -5.53 -13.87 7.82
N PHE A 140 -5.70 -12.56 7.64
CA PHE A 140 -5.03 -11.56 8.46
C PHE A 140 -5.61 -11.52 9.87
N SER A 141 -4.90 -10.91 10.82
CA SER A 141 -5.40 -10.74 12.19
C SER A 141 -6.80 -10.13 12.20
N ALA A 142 -7.66 -10.58 13.10
CA ALA A 142 -9.01 -10.02 13.24
C ALA A 142 -9.00 -8.63 13.91
N THR A 143 -7.86 -8.19 14.45
CA THR A 143 -7.70 -6.92 15.14
C THR A 143 -7.07 -5.90 14.20
N GLU A 144 -7.82 -4.86 13.80
CA GLU A 144 -7.33 -3.83 12.86
C GLU A 144 -6.07 -3.11 13.36
N GLY A 145 -5.96 -2.89 14.68
CA GLY A 145 -4.80 -2.25 15.30
C GLY A 145 -3.50 -3.08 15.25
N ASP A 146 -3.57 -4.37 14.88
CA ASP A 146 -2.39 -5.18 14.62
C ASP A 146 -1.75 -4.86 13.24
N HIS A 147 -2.42 -4.04 12.42
CA HIS A 147 -1.99 -3.66 11.08
C HIS A 147 -1.55 -2.20 11.02
N THR A 148 -0.31 -2.00 10.59
CA THR A 148 0.23 -0.67 10.31
C THR A 148 0.14 -0.41 8.82
N LYS A 149 -0.52 0.68 8.42
CA LYS A 149 -0.53 1.16 7.03
C LYS A 149 -0.32 2.66 7.04
N GLU A 150 0.86 3.10 6.65
CA GLU A 150 1.24 4.50 6.76
C GLU A 150 2.03 4.94 5.54
N TYR A 151 2.10 6.26 5.37
CA TYR A 151 2.95 6.87 4.37
C TYR A 151 3.63 8.13 4.90
N SER A 152 4.80 8.44 4.35
CA SER A 152 5.51 9.69 4.58
C SER A 152 5.79 10.37 3.25
N GLY A 153 5.35 11.63 3.13
CA GLY A 153 5.63 12.44 1.95
C GLY A 153 7.10 12.86 1.86
N ILE A 154 7.63 12.90 0.65
CA ILE A 154 8.95 13.42 0.32
C ILE A 154 8.78 14.77 -0.38
N PHE A 155 9.49 15.78 0.10
CA PHE A 155 9.54 17.11 -0.50
C PHE A 155 10.96 17.69 -0.43
N ALA A 156 11.24 18.69 -1.26
CA ALA A 156 12.51 19.38 -1.28
C ALA A 156 12.50 20.55 -0.29
N THR A 157 13.63 20.75 0.41
CA THR A 157 13.85 21.94 1.23
C THR A 157 15.17 22.61 0.86
N SER A 158 15.17 23.94 0.86
CA SER A 158 16.39 24.75 0.72
C SER A 158 16.94 25.07 2.10
N ASN A 159 18.19 24.72 2.34
CA ASN A 159 18.89 25.00 3.59
C ASN A 159 19.95 26.08 3.39
#